data_AF-A0AAJ3GS98-F1
#
_entry.id   AF-A0AAJ3GS98-F1
#
_cell.length_a   1.000
_cell.length_b   1.000
_cell.length_c   1.000
_cell.angle_alpha   90.00
_cell.angle_beta   90.00
_cell.angle_gamma   90.00
#
_symmetry.space_group_name_H-M   'P 1'
#
loop_
_entity.id
_entity.type
_entity.pdbx_description
1 polymer ?
#
loop_
_entity_poly.entity_id
_entity_poly.type
_entity_poly.pdbx_seq_one_letter_code
_entity_poly.pdbx_strand_id
1 'polypeptide(L)'
;MSDEWKAPEKAESGDDKSWKLLEKTLLASVQEQRRARRWGIFFKLLTFTYLIAMLALFSPLMDMEKSATRGSNYTALIEVRGVIADKESASADNIVSSLRAAFDDPKVKAVILRINSPGGSPVQSGYVYDEIRRLRALHPDTKLYAVISDLGASGAYYIASAADQIYADKASLVGSIGVTAAGYGFVGTMEKLGVERRTYTSGEHKAFLDPFQPQKADETQFWQGVLDTTHRQFIVSVKQGRGDRLKDKDHPELFSGLVWSGEQALPLGLIDGLGSASSVARDVIGEKELVDFTVEESPFDRFSKKLGASVAEKLALYMGFQGPTLR
;
A
#
# COMPACT_ATOMS: atom_id res chain seq x y z
N MET A 1 -17.71 -3.08 -118.68
CA MET A 1 -16.86 -4.05 -117.95
C MET A 1 -16.03 -3.27 -116.96
N SER A 2 -16.11 -3.68 -115.69
CA SER A 2 -15.15 -3.49 -114.58
C SER A 2 -14.64 -2.08 -114.26
N ASP A 3 -15.10 -1.52 -113.13
CA ASP A 3 -14.30 -1.58 -111.90
C ASP A 3 -15.14 -1.05 -110.71
N GLU A 4 -15.56 -1.94 -109.82
CA GLU A 4 -16.26 -1.59 -108.57
C GLU A 4 -15.25 -1.22 -107.48
N TRP A 5 -15.34 0.03 -107.05
CA TRP A 5 -14.58 0.67 -105.99
C TRP A 5 -14.89 0.03 -104.62
N LYS A 6 -13.88 -0.55 -103.96
CA LYS A 6 -13.93 -0.94 -102.54
C LYS A 6 -13.89 0.31 -101.65
N ALA A 7 -14.96 0.59 -100.92
CA ALA A 7 -14.98 1.56 -99.82
C ALA A 7 -14.35 0.94 -98.54
N PRO A 8 -13.65 1.72 -97.69
CA PRO A 8 -12.83 1.18 -96.61
C PRO A 8 -13.65 0.78 -95.36
N GLU A 9 -13.17 -0.24 -94.66
CA GLU A 9 -13.65 -0.65 -93.33
C GLU A 9 -13.59 0.51 -92.33
N LYS A 10 -14.73 0.80 -91.69
CA LYS A 10 -14.80 1.70 -90.54
C LYS A 10 -14.11 1.03 -89.34
N ALA A 11 -13.00 1.61 -88.90
CA ALA A 11 -12.34 1.28 -87.64
C ALA A 11 -13.19 1.73 -86.44
N GLU A 12 -14.16 0.92 -86.01
CA GLU A 12 -14.76 1.02 -84.67
C GLU A 12 -14.05 0.02 -83.73
N SER A 13 -12.96 0.40 -83.06
CA SER A 13 -12.42 -0.49 -82.01
C SER A 13 -11.58 0.12 -80.88
N GLY A 14 -11.32 1.43 -80.84
CA GLY A 14 -10.46 2.05 -79.82
C GLY A 14 -11.19 2.73 -78.66
N ASP A 15 -12.12 3.64 -78.97
CA ASP A 15 -12.57 4.66 -78.02
C ASP A 15 -13.68 4.16 -77.06
N ASP A 16 -14.66 3.41 -77.56
CA ASP A 16 -15.74 2.89 -76.71
C ASP A 16 -15.25 1.83 -75.69
N LYS A 17 -14.15 1.14 -76.01
CA LYS A 17 -13.47 0.21 -75.08
C LYS A 17 -12.63 0.94 -74.04
N SER A 18 -11.96 2.03 -74.40
CA SER A 18 -11.16 2.83 -73.46
C SER A 18 -12.06 3.54 -72.44
N TRP A 19 -13.20 4.10 -72.88
CA TRP A 19 -14.21 4.70 -72.00
C TRP A 19 -14.81 3.70 -71.01
N LYS A 20 -15.18 2.50 -71.47
CA LYS A 20 -15.67 1.42 -70.59
C LYS A 20 -14.62 0.92 -69.60
N LEU A 21 -13.33 0.93 -69.97
CA LEU A 21 -12.22 0.59 -69.07
C LEU A 21 -11.98 1.70 -68.02
N LEU A 22 -12.06 2.97 -68.42
CA LEU A 22 -11.96 4.11 -67.51
C LEU A 22 -13.12 4.13 -66.51
N GLU A 23 -14.35 3.91 -66.97
CA GLU A 23 -15.53 3.84 -66.10
C GLU A 23 -15.41 2.67 -65.12
N LYS A 24 -15.01 1.48 -65.58
CA LYS A 24 -14.82 0.32 -64.70
C LYS A 24 -13.70 0.53 -63.68
N THR A 25 -12.59 1.15 -64.07
CA THR A 25 -11.47 1.42 -63.14
C THR A 25 -11.83 2.50 -62.13
N LEU A 26 -12.56 3.55 -62.54
CA LEU A 26 -13.09 4.57 -61.62
C LEU A 26 -14.12 3.99 -60.65
N LEU A 27 -15.07 3.19 -61.12
CA LEU A 27 -16.06 2.54 -60.27
C LEU A 27 -15.42 1.51 -59.34
N ALA A 28 -14.42 0.75 -59.81
CA ALA A 28 -13.65 -0.17 -58.97
C ALA A 28 -12.89 0.58 -57.87
N SER A 29 -12.27 1.72 -58.19
CA SER A 29 -11.60 2.58 -57.21
C SER A 29 -12.57 3.15 -56.17
N VAL A 30 -13.77 3.58 -56.58
CA VAL A 30 -14.81 4.03 -55.64
C VAL A 30 -15.31 2.88 -54.75
N GLN A 31 -15.46 1.68 -55.30
CA GLN A 31 -15.82 0.49 -54.52
C GLN A 31 -14.73 0.10 -53.52
N GLU A 32 -13.47 0.19 -53.91
CA GLU A 32 -12.31 -0.06 -53.05
C GLU A 32 -12.22 0.97 -51.92
N GLN A 33 -12.39 2.26 -52.22
CA GLN A 33 -12.43 3.31 -51.19
C GLN A 33 -13.59 3.09 -50.19
N ARG A 34 -14.76 2.66 -50.66
CA ARG A 34 -15.89 2.33 -49.76
C ARG A 34 -15.57 1.13 -48.88
N ARG A 35 -14.95 0.07 -49.42
CA ARG A 35 -14.52 -1.10 -48.64
C ARG A 35 -13.47 -0.73 -47.61
N ALA A 36 -12.45 0.04 -48.00
CA ALA A 36 -11.39 0.51 -47.11
C ALA A 36 -11.96 1.37 -45.96
N ARG A 37 -12.91 2.29 -46.26
CA ARG A 37 -13.60 3.07 -45.22
C ARG A 37 -14.42 2.18 -44.28
N ARG A 38 -15.16 1.20 -44.80
CA ARG A 38 -15.94 0.25 -43.99
C ARG A 38 -15.05 -0.61 -43.08
N TRP A 39 -13.93 -1.11 -43.60
CA TRP A 39 -12.94 -1.85 -42.82
C TRP A 39 -12.26 -0.97 -41.78
N GLY A 40 -11.94 0.29 -42.12
CA GLY A 40 -11.44 1.27 -41.17
C GLY A 40 -12.43 1.57 -40.05
N ILE A 41 -13.72 1.72 -40.36
CA ILE A 41 -14.79 1.90 -39.35
C ILE A 41 -14.93 0.64 -38.49
N PHE A 42 -14.92 -0.55 -39.09
CA PHE A 42 -15.00 -1.83 -38.38
C PHE A 42 -13.85 -1.99 -37.38
N PHE A 43 -12.60 -1.81 -37.81
CA PHE A 43 -11.45 -1.93 -36.91
C PHE A 43 -11.44 -0.84 -35.83
N LYS A 44 -11.87 0.39 -36.14
CA LYS A 44 -12.03 1.44 -35.12
C LYS A 44 -13.09 1.06 -34.09
N LEU A 45 -14.27 0.62 -34.53
CA LEU A 45 -15.34 0.16 -33.62
C LEU A 45 -14.87 -1.01 -32.77
N LEU A 46 -14.21 -2.02 -33.37
CA LEU A 46 -13.64 -3.15 -32.65
C LEU A 46 -12.63 -2.69 -31.58
N THR A 47 -11.76 -1.75 -31.93
CA THR A 47 -10.77 -1.17 -31.01
C THR A 47 -11.45 -0.41 -29.87
N PHE A 48 -12.45 0.43 -30.17
CA PHE A 48 -13.21 1.14 -29.15
C PHE A 48 -14.00 0.19 -28.24
N THR A 49 -14.64 -0.86 -28.78
CA THR A 49 -15.30 -1.88 -27.96
C THR A 49 -14.31 -2.64 -27.10
N TYR A 50 -13.13 -2.97 -27.61
CA TYR A 50 -12.06 -3.60 -26.84
C TYR A 50 -11.60 -2.69 -25.70
N LEU A 51 -11.36 -1.40 -25.98
CA LEU A 51 -10.97 -0.42 -24.97
C LEU A 51 -12.06 -0.20 -23.92
N ILE A 52 -13.34 -0.15 -24.31
CA ILE A 52 -14.48 -0.03 -23.39
C ILE A 52 -14.60 -1.29 -22.52
N ALA A 53 -14.48 -2.49 -23.10
CA ALA A 53 -14.51 -3.74 -22.35
C ALA A 53 -13.34 -3.86 -21.38
N MET A 54 -12.14 -3.44 -21.81
CA MET A 54 -10.97 -3.36 -20.96
C MET A 54 -11.17 -2.35 -19.83
N LEU A 55 -11.71 -1.16 -20.12
CA LEU A 55 -12.02 -0.16 -19.09
C LEU A 55 -13.08 -0.66 -18.10
N ALA A 56 -14.10 -1.39 -18.58
CA ALA A 56 -15.14 -1.97 -17.74
C ALA A 56 -14.59 -3.01 -16.76
N LEU A 57 -13.64 -3.84 -17.20
CA LEU A 57 -12.91 -4.79 -16.34
C LEU A 57 -12.12 -4.12 -15.22
N PHE A 58 -11.70 -2.86 -15.40
CA PHE A 58 -11.02 -2.06 -14.38
C PHE A 58 -11.93 -1.02 -13.71
N SER A 59 -13.24 -0.99 -14.05
CA SER A 59 -14.16 -0.02 -13.46
C SER A 59 -14.70 -0.55 -12.12
N PRO A 60 -14.79 0.31 -11.09
CA PRO A 60 -15.38 -0.06 -9.80
C PRO A 60 -16.87 -0.44 -9.89
N LEU A 61 -17.53 -0.19 -11.04
CA LEU A 61 -18.93 -0.55 -11.25
C LEU A 61 -19.16 -2.08 -11.26
N MET A 62 -18.21 -2.86 -11.79
CA MET A 62 -18.31 -4.33 -11.80
C MET A 62 -18.04 -4.94 -10.42
N ASP A 63 -17.16 -4.33 -9.62
CA ASP A 63 -16.97 -4.72 -8.21
C ASP A 63 -18.19 -4.33 -7.36
N MET A 64 -18.90 -3.26 -7.72
CA MET A 64 -20.14 -2.85 -7.07
C MET A 64 -21.29 -3.83 -7.32
N GLU A 65 -21.38 -4.46 -8.49
CA GLU A 65 -22.38 -5.51 -8.78
C GLU A 65 -22.12 -6.83 -8.02
N LYS A 66 -20.84 -7.19 -7.82
CA LYS A 66 -20.47 -8.29 -6.89
C LYS A 66 -20.69 -7.94 -5.42
N SER A 67 -20.65 -6.66 -5.07
CA SER A 67 -20.99 -6.18 -3.72
C SER A 67 -22.51 -6.13 -3.50
N ALA A 68 -23.30 -5.86 -4.55
CA ALA A 68 -24.76 -5.82 -4.48
C ALA A 68 -25.42 -7.18 -4.21
N THR A 69 -24.70 -8.29 -4.42
CA THR A 69 -25.13 -9.65 -4.01
C THR A 69 -24.71 -10.02 -2.57
N ARG A 70 -23.99 -9.16 -1.84
CA ARG A 70 -23.68 -9.33 -0.40
C ARG A 70 -24.84 -8.83 0.48
N GLY A 71 -25.89 -9.65 0.53
CA GLY A 71 -26.98 -9.51 1.49
C GLY A 71 -26.64 -9.99 2.90
N SER A 72 -25.48 -10.62 3.10
CA SER A 72 -24.98 -11.12 4.39
C SER A 72 -24.19 -10.05 5.15
N ASN A 73 -24.17 -10.18 6.47
CA ASN A 73 -23.21 -9.47 7.32
C ASN A 73 -21.79 -10.01 7.04
N TYR A 74 -20.76 -9.24 7.38
CA TYR A 74 -19.37 -9.65 7.18
C TYR A 74 -18.44 -9.18 8.29
N THR A 75 -17.24 -9.74 8.31
CA THR A 75 -16.11 -9.26 9.12
C THR A 75 -15.26 -8.31 8.26
N ALA A 76 -15.10 -7.07 8.73
CA ALA A 76 -14.21 -6.11 8.06
C ALA A 76 -12.75 -6.49 8.32
N LEU A 77 -11.93 -6.52 7.28
CA LEU A 77 -10.49 -6.77 7.35
C LEU A 77 -9.73 -5.51 6.99
N ILE A 78 -8.76 -5.10 7.82
CA ILE A 78 -7.87 -3.97 7.55
C ILE A 78 -6.43 -4.45 7.67
N GLU A 79 -5.65 -4.27 6.61
CA GLU A 79 -4.23 -4.64 6.58
C GLU A 79 -3.36 -3.52 7.16
N VAL A 80 -2.46 -3.89 8.06
CA VAL A 80 -1.35 -3.04 8.50
C VAL A 80 -0.04 -3.72 8.08
N ARG A 81 0.52 -3.29 6.95
CA ARG A 81 1.72 -3.90 6.38
C ARG A 81 2.87 -2.91 6.27
N GLY A 82 4.05 -3.33 6.74
CA GLY A 82 5.27 -2.55 6.64
C GLY A 82 5.41 -1.51 7.75
N VAL A 83 6.27 -0.52 7.55
CA VAL A 83 6.59 0.49 8.57
C VAL A 83 5.41 1.43 8.79
N ILE A 84 5.06 1.66 10.06
CA ILE A 84 4.03 2.63 10.45
C ILE A 84 4.67 4.03 10.49
N ALA A 85 4.52 4.79 9.42
CA ALA A 85 5.08 6.14 9.33
C ALA A 85 4.21 7.04 8.44
N ASP A 86 4.47 8.35 8.52
CA ASP A 86 3.82 9.31 7.62
C ASP A 86 4.13 8.96 6.15
N LYS A 87 3.13 9.09 5.28
CA LYS A 87 3.18 8.78 3.84
C LYS A 87 3.50 7.33 3.47
N GLU A 88 3.63 6.43 4.43
CA GLU A 88 3.69 5.00 4.18
C GLU A 88 2.30 4.40 4.00
N SER A 89 2.22 3.20 3.41
CA SER A 89 0.95 2.49 3.26
C SER A 89 0.26 2.25 4.61
N ALA A 90 1.04 1.95 5.66
CA ALA A 90 0.59 1.79 7.04
C ALA A 90 0.63 3.10 7.85
N SER A 91 0.36 4.25 7.21
CA SER A 91 0.21 5.53 7.92
C SER A 91 -1.06 5.57 8.77
N ALA A 92 -1.04 6.39 9.81
CA ALA A 92 -2.19 6.63 10.68
C ALA A 92 -3.40 7.13 9.90
N ASP A 93 -3.21 8.02 8.91
CA ASP A 93 -4.31 8.54 8.10
C ASP A 93 -5.04 7.41 7.35
N ASN A 94 -4.30 6.48 6.73
CA ASN A 94 -4.88 5.34 6.03
C ASN A 94 -5.57 4.36 6.99
N ILE A 95 -4.89 4.00 8.08
CA ILE A 95 -5.41 3.03 9.06
C ILE A 95 -6.65 3.59 9.76
N VAL A 96 -6.62 4.83 10.22
CA VAL A 96 -7.74 5.52 10.87
C VAL A 96 -8.93 5.66 9.90
N SER A 97 -8.67 6.03 8.64
CA SER A 97 -9.74 6.12 7.64
C SER A 97 -10.41 4.76 7.39
N SER A 98 -9.61 3.69 7.28
CA SER A 98 -10.09 2.31 7.14
C SER A 98 -10.92 1.88 8.36
N LEU A 99 -10.43 2.20 9.57
CA LEU A 99 -11.12 1.89 10.83
C LEU A 99 -12.47 2.60 10.90
N ARG A 100 -12.52 3.92 10.62
CA ARG A 100 -13.77 4.68 10.61
C ARG A 100 -14.78 4.09 9.64
N ALA A 101 -14.36 3.81 8.41
CA ALA A 101 -15.22 3.20 7.41
C ALA A 101 -15.77 1.83 7.86
N ALA A 102 -14.95 1.00 8.50
CA ALA A 102 -15.38 -0.30 9.01
C ALA A 102 -16.34 -0.21 10.20
N PHE A 103 -16.13 0.74 11.12
CA PHE A 103 -17.00 0.92 12.29
C PHE A 103 -18.32 1.63 11.95
N ASP A 104 -18.34 2.46 10.91
CA ASP A 104 -19.55 3.17 10.46
C ASP A 104 -20.49 2.28 9.62
N ASP A 105 -20.01 1.13 9.13
CA ASP A 105 -20.81 0.23 8.28
C ASP A 105 -21.70 -0.71 9.11
N PRO A 106 -23.04 -0.60 9.01
CA PRO A 106 -23.96 -1.41 9.81
C PRO A 106 -23.96 -2.91 9.47
N LYS A 107 -23.35 -3.33 8.36
CA LYS A 107 -23.21 -4.75 8.00
C LYS A 107 -22.01 -5.42 8.68
N VAL A 108 -21.08 -4.64 9.25
CA VAL A 108 -19.87 -5.15 9.89
C VAL A 108 -20.22 -5.76 11.25
N LYS A 109 -19.93 -7.06 11.42
CA LYS A 109 -20.10 -7.78 12.70
C LYS A 109 -18.93 -7.57 13.64
N ALA A 110 -17.74 -7.49 13.08
CA ALA A 110 -16.50 -7.27 13.81
C ALA A 110 -15.44 -6.76 12.84
N VAL A 111 -14.40 -6.14 13.41
CA VAL A 111 -13.24 -5.65 12.67
C VAL A 111 -12.04 -6.52 13.01
N ILE A 112 -11.33 -7.00 11.98
CA ILE A 112 -10.01 -7.61 12.11
C ILE A 112 -8.97 -6.61 11.60
N LEU A 113 -8.05 -6.22 12.47
CA LEU A 113 -6.84 -5.52 12.12
C LEU A 113 -5.73 -6.56 11.89
N ARG A 114 -5.45 -6.92 10.63
CA ARG A 114 -4.41 -7.90 10.29
C ARG A 114 -3.06 -7.23 10.18
N ILE A 115 -2.14 -7.57 11.08
CA ILE A 115 -0.88 -6.86 11.29
C ILE A 115 0.29 -7.71 10.77
N ASN A 116 1.10 -7.12 9.89
CA ASN A 116 2.43 -7.60 9.54
C ASN A 116 3.40 -6.42 9.44
N SER A 117 3.90 -5.97 10.59
CA SER A 117 4.63 -4.71 10.73
C SER A 117 5.71 -4.77 11.83
N PRO A 118 6.91 -4.23 11.57
CA PRO A 118 7.95 -4.06 12.59
C PRO A 118 7.68 -2.88 13.54
N GLY A 119 6.59 -2.15 13.34
CA GLY A 119 6.31 -0.90 14.03
C GLY A 119 6.76 0.32 13.23
N GLY A 120 7.14 1.40 13.91
CA GLY A 120 7.51 2.66 13.28
C GLY A 120 7.40 3.85 14.23
N SER A 121 6.85 4.95 13.72
CA SER A 121 6.72 6.22 14.43
C SER A 121 5.82 6.10 15.68
N PRO A 122 6.32 6.48 16.88
CA PRO A 122 5.51 6.52 18.10
C PRO A 122 4.26 7.40 17.97
N VAL A 123 4.36 8.50 17.20
CA VAL A 123 3.24 9.43 16.98
C VAL A 123 2.15 8.77 16.12
N GLN A 124 2.54 8.13 15.02
CA GLN A 124 1.59 7.47 14.11
C GLN A 124 0.89 6.31 14.82
N SER A 125 1.65 5.50 15.57
CA SER A 125 1.07 4.45 16.43
C SER A 125 0.14 5.00 17.51
N GLY A 126 0.49 6.12 18.14
CA GLY A 126 -0.36 6.79 19.15
C GLY A 126 -1.70 7.23 18.57
N TYR A 127 -1.71 7.87 17.39
CA TYR A 127 -2.95 8.29 16.73
C TYR A 127 -3.89 7.12 16.41
N VAL A 128 -3.33 6.02 15.91
CA VAL A 128 -4.11 4.81 15.63
C VAL A 128 -4.63 4.18 16.93
N TYR A 129 -3.79 4.10 17.98
CA TYR A 129 -4.19 3.56 19.29
C TYR A 129 -5.38 4.34 19.86
N ASP A 130 -5.27 5.66 19.93
CA ASP A 130 -6.30 6.53 20.50
C ASP A 130 -7.61 6.41 19.72
N GLU A 131 -7.53 6.33 18.39
CA GLU A 131 -8.71 6.16 17.54
C GLU A 131 -9.37 4.80 17.72
N ILE A 132 -8.60 3.71 17.80
CA ILE A 132 -9.16 2.37 18.09
C ILE A 132 -9.91 2.41 19.42
N ARG A 133 -9.32 3.03 20.45
CA ARG A 133 -9.96 3.18 21.77
C ARG A 133 -11.26 3.98 21.68
N ARG A 134 -11.26 5.09 20.93
CA ARG A 134 -12.44 5.94 20.71
C ARG A 134 -13.55 5.19 19.97
N LEU A 135 -13.23 4.53 18.86
CA LEU A 135 -14.21 3.79 18.05
C LEU A 135 -14.81 2.63 18.84
N ARG A 136 -14.01 1.85 19.57
CA ARG A 136 -14.52 0.79 20.45
C ARG A 136 -15.47 1.31 21.53
N ALA A 137 -15.24 2.52 22.04
CA ALA A 137 -16.12 3.14 23.02
C ALA A 137 -17.45 3.62 22.40
N LEU A 138 -17.43 4.09 21.15
CA LEU A 138 -18.62 4.53 20.42
C LEU A 138 -19.45 3.37 19.86
N HIS A 139 -18.81 2.25 19.54
CA HIS A 139 -19.43 1.06 18.94
C HIS A 139 -19.22 -0.17 19.83
N PRO A 140 -19.83 -0.24 21.02
CA PRO A 140 -19.56 -1.29 22.01
C PRO A 140 -19.90 -2.71 21.53
N ASP A 141 -20.82 -2.80 20.56
CA ASP A 141 -21.29 -4.06 19.96
C ASP A 141 -20.38 -4.56 18.82
N THR A 142 -19.52 -3.70 18.27
CA THR A 142 -18.57 -4.06 17.20
C THR A 142 -17.19 -4.28 17.81
N LYS A 143 -16.78 -5.56 17.93
CA LYS A 143 -15.47 -5.92 18.48
C LYS A 143 -14.36 -5.75 17.46
N LEU A 144 -13.19 -5.29 17.92
CA LEU A 144 -11.97 -5.23 17.14
C LEU A 144 -10.97 -6.30 17.60
N TYR A 145 -10.52 -7.13 16.67
CA TYR A 145 -9.53 -8.16 16.88
C TYR A 145 -8.24 -7.78 16.15
N ALA A 146 -7.13 -7.69 16.86
CA ALA A 146 -5.82 -7.61 16.21
C ALA A 146 -5.36 -9.03 15.89
N VAL A 147 -4.95 -9.29 14.65
CA VAL A 147 -4.42 -10.59 14.25
C VAL A 147 -3.05 -10.41 13.63
N ILE A 148 -2.03 -10.78 14.38
CA ILE A 148 -0.64 -10.67 13.98
C ILE A 148 -0.28 -11.85 13.09
N SER A 149 0.16 -11.55 11.87
CA SER A 149 0.68 -12.53 10.91
C SER A 149 2.14 -12.83 11.24
N ASP A 150 3.13 -12.48 10.41
CA ASP A 150 4.53 -12.82 10.72
C ASP A 150 5.09 -11.96 11.86
N LEU A 151 4.77 -10.67 11.87
CA LEU A 151 5.38 -9.69 12.78
C LEU A 151 4.37 -8.66 13.28
N GLY A 152 4.35 -8.44 14.59
CA GLY A 152 3.57 -7.40 15.26
C GLY A 152 4.39 -6.86 16.41
N ALA A 153 5.43 -6.10 16.08
CA ALA A 153 6.43 -5.62 17.02
C ALA A 153 6.40 -4.09 17.17
N SER A 154 6.88 -3.57 18.31
CA SER A 154 7.05 -2.15 18.59
C SER A 154 5.76 -1.35 18.33
N GLY A 155 5.79 -0.30 17.52
CA GLY A 155 4.61 0.49 17.16
C GLY A 155 3.42 -0.32 16.63
N ALA A 156 3.64 -1.51 16.08
CA ALA A 156 2.56 -2.39 15.64
C ALA A 156 1.90 -3.14 16.82
N TYR A 157 2.71 -3.55 17.81
CA TYR A 157 2.17 -4.08 19.06
C TYR A 157 1.47 -2.99 19.89
N TYR A 158 1.95 -1.74 19.80
CA TYR A 158 1.28 -0.58 20.37
C TYR A 158 -0.17 -0.53 19.91
N ILE A 159 -0.43 -0.46 18.60
CA ILE A 159 -1.80 -0.39 18.08
C ILE A 159 -2.60 -1.67 18.36
N ALA A 160 -1.96 -2.85 18.31
CA ALA A 160 -2.61 -4.12 18.62
C ALA A 160 -3.12 -4.16 20.06
N SER A 161 -2.39 -3.55 21.00
CA SER A 161 -2.80 -3.48 22.41
C SER A 161 -4.10 -2.71 22.64
N ALA A 162 -4.54 -1.87 21.69
CA ALA A 162 -5.82 -1.19 21.75
C ALA A 162 -7.03 -2.09 21.40
N ALA A 163 -6.83 -3.30 20.88
CA ALA A 163 -7.89 -4.22 20.46
C ALA A 163 -8.69 -4.81 21.64
N ASP A 164 -9.84 -5.43 21.35
CA ASP A 164 -10.55 -6.28 22.32
C ASP A 164 -9.75 -7.56 22.60
N GLN A 165 -9.23 -8.17 21.54
CA GLN A 165 -8.40 -9.37 21.62
C GLN A 165 -7.29 -9.34 20.56
N ILE A 166 -6.19 -10.02 20.87
CA ILE A 166 -5.01 -10.16 20.01
C ILE A 166 -4.78 -11.64 19.75
N TYR A 167 -4.69 -12.03 18.48
CA TYR A 167 -4.33 -13.37 18.05
C TYR A 167 -3.04 -13.34 17.26
N ALA A 168 -2.29 -14.44 17.29
CA ALA A 168 -1.07 -14.60 16.49
C ALA A 168 -0.88 -16.07 16.09
N ASP A 169 -0.07 -16.35 15.06
CA ASP A 169 0.43 -17.70 14.85
C ASP A 169 1.47 -18.08 15.91
N LYS A 170 1.71 -19.39 16.12
CA LYS A 170 2.72 -19.89 17.06
C LYS A 170 4.11 -19.30 16.81
N ALA A 171 4.48 -19.12 15.54
CA ALA A 171 5.78 -18.62 15.11
C ALA A 171 5.80 -17.10 14.86
N SER A 172 4.67 -16.41 14.96
CA SER A 172 4.61 -14.95 14.87
C SER A 172 5.54 -14.29 15.88
N LEU A 173 6.18 -13.19 15.50
CA LEU A 173 6.99 -12.39 16.43
C LEU A 173 6.18 -11.20 16.93
N VAL A 174 6.01 -11.09 18.25
CA VAL A 174 5.24 -10.04 18.90
C VAL A 174 6.03 -9.36 20.01
N GLY A 175 5.51 -8.25 20.52
CA GLY A 175 6.15 -7.49 21.60
C GLY A 175 7.08 -6.42 21.04
N SER A 176 8.37 -6.48 21.36
CA SER A 176 9.32 -5.37 21.17
C SER A 176 8.80 -4.06 21.77
N ILE A 177 8.29 -4.15 23.00
CA ILE A 177 7.78 -3.00 23.73
C ILE A 177 8.99 -2.21 24.23
N GLY A 178 9.30 -1.14 23.50
CA GLY A 178 10.49 -0.32 23.70
C GLY A 178 10.56 0.79 22.65
N VAL A 179 11.46 1.74 22.88
CA VAL A 179 11.70 2.87 21.98
C VAL A 179 13.20 2.97 21.76
N THR A 180 13.61 3.15 20.51
CA THR A 180 15.01 3.31 20.14
C THR A 180 15.18 4.51 19.22
N ALA A 181 16.35 5.15 19.33
CA ALA A 181 16.84 6.11 18.37
C ALA A 181 18.29 5.73 18.07
N ALA A 182 18.60 5.55 16.79
CA ALA A 182 19.93 5.15 16.34
C ALA A 182 20.51 6.20 15.40
N GLY A 183 21.84 6.33 15.45
CA GLY A 183 22.61 7.19 14.58
C GLY A 183 24.08 6.75 14.58
N TYR A 184 24.86 7.29 13.66
CA TYR A 184 26.29 7.03 13.55
C TYR A 184 27.11 8.23 13.99
N GLY A 185 28.31 7.99 14.52
CA GLY A 185 29.31 9.03 14.76
C GLY A 185 30.46 8.92 13.77
N PHE A 186 30.86 10.02 13.15
CA PHE A 186 31.89 10.07 12.10
C PHE A 186 33.11 10.91 12.48
N VAL A 187 33.20 11.40 13.73
CA VAL A 187 34.30 12.27 14.22
C VAL A 187 35.67 11.69 13.89
N GLY A 188 35.93 10.44 14.28
CA GLY A 188 37.22 9.78 14.03
C GLY A 188 37.50 9.49 12.55
N THR A 189 36.46 9.37 11.71
CA THR A 189 36.62 9.22 10.26
C THR A 189 37.04 10.54 9.63
N MET A 190 36.41 11.65 10.04
CA MET A 190 36.73 12.99 9.56
C MET A 190 38.17 13.38 9.90
N GLU A 191 38.62 13.09 11.13
CA GLU A 191 39.99 13.32 11.57
C GLU A 191 41.00 12.55 10.71
N LYS A 192 40.78 11.25 10.46
CA LYS A 192 41.67 10.42 9.63
C LYS A 192 41.77 10.89 8.18
N LEU A 193 40.69 11.47 7.65
CA LEU A 193 40.65 11.99 6.27
C LEU A 193 41.12 13.45 6.18
N GLY A 194 41.45 14.09 7.31
CA GLY A 194 41.85 15.49 7.35
C GLY A 194 40.71 16.47 7.03
N VAL A 195 39.45 16.06 7.26
CA VAL A 195 38.28 16.90 7.00
C VAL A 195 37.85 17.63 8.27
N GLU A 196 37.86 18.96 8.23
CA GLU A 196 37.43 19.80 9.34
C GLU A 196 35.95 20.18 9.21
N ARG A 197 35.15 19.90 10.25
CA ARG A 197 33.74 20.33 10.32
C ARG A 197 33.63 21.66 11.06
N ARG A 198 33.14 22.70 10.38
CA ARG A 198 32.80 24.01 10.99
C ARG A 198 31.28 24.21 11.04
N THR A 199 30.72 24.22 12.24
CA THR A 199 29.28 24.43 12.48
C THR A 199 29.07 25.68 13.32
N TYR A 200 28.18 26.57 12.89
CA TYR A 200 27.78 27.78 13.61
C TYR A 200 26.28 27.69 13.89
N THR A 201 25.88 27.88 15.14
CA THR A 201 24.47 27.81 15.55
C THR A 201 24.06 29.02 16.37
N SER A 202 22.77 29.36 16.31
CA SER A 202 22.17 30.42 17.14
C SER A 202 21.77 29.95 18.54
N GLY A 203 21.83 28.64 18.82
CA GLY A 203 21.46 28.06 20.11
C GLY A 203 22.40 26.94 20.52
N GLU A 204 22.57 26.78 21.82
CA GLU A 204 23.54 25.89 22.46
C GLU A 204 23.43 24.43 22.01
N HIS A 205 22.20 23.89 21.93
CA HIS A 205 21.91 22.52 21.53
C HIS A 205 21.40 22.41 20.08
N LYS A 206 21.54 23.46 19.25
CA LYS A 206 20.94 23.46 17.90
C LYS A 206 21.68 22.56 16.90
N ALA A 207 22.89 22.12 17.25
CA ALA A 207 23.65 21.09 16.54
C ALA A 207 23.57 19.70 17.21
N PHE A 208 22.72 19.54 18.24
CA PHE A 208 22.48 18.24 18.85
C PHE A 208 22.06 17.19 17.80
N LEU A 209 22.57 15.95 17.95
CA LEU A 209 22.46 14.84 16.99
C LEU A 209 23.24 15.03 15.68
N ASP A 210 24.13 16.04 15.56
CA ASP A 210 25.08 16.12 14.46
C ASP A 210 26.06 14.93 14.54
N PRO A 211 26.06 14.01 13.55
CA PRO A 211 26.90 12.82 13.59
C PRO A 211 28.40 13.14 13.41
N PHE A 212 28.74 14.38 13.06
CA PHE A 212 30.12 14.84 12.89
C PHE A 212 30.68 15.55 14.12
N GLN A 213 29.94 15.61 15.23
CA GLN A 213 30.41 16.15 16.49
C GLN A 213 30.55 15.08 17.58
N PRO A 214 31.47 15.25 18.55
CA PRO A 214 31.50 14.40 19.74
C PRO A 214 30.19 14.49 20.51
N GLN A 215 29.77 13.37 21.09
CA GLN A 215 28.61 13.36 21.99
C GLN A 215 28.90 14.18 23.25
N LYS A 216 27.93 14.98 23.69
CA LYS A 216 27.96 15.64 25.00
C LYS A 216 27.11 14.87 26.00
N ALA A 217 27.57 14.81 27.25
CA ALA A 217 26.93 14.01 28.29
C ALA A 217 25.54 14.55 28.68
N ASP A 218 25.39 15.88 28.75
CA ASP A 218 24.14 16.58 29.03
C ASP A 218 23.10 16.36 27.92
N GLU A 219 23.49 16.49 26.65
CA GLU A 219 22.63 16.23 25.50
C GLU A 219 22.22 14.75 25.40
N THR A 220 23.13 13.83 25.74
CA THR A 220 22.85 12.39 25.80
C THR A 220 21.83 12.08 26.90
N GLN A 221 21.99 12.66 28.08
CA GLN A 221 21.04 12.51 29.19
C GLN A 221 19.68 13.12 28.84
N PHE A 222 19.65 14.28 28.19
CA PHE A 222 18.42 14.89 27.70
C PHE A 222 17.69 13.95 26.73
N TRP A 223 18.41 13.38 25.75
CA TRP A 223 17.82 12.46 24.78
C TRP A 223 17.31 11.18 25.42
N GLN A 224 18.04 10.63 26.39
CA GLN A 224 17.56 9.51 27.18
C GLN A 224 16.23 9.83 27.87
N GLY A 225 16.08 11.04 28.42
CA GLY A 225 14.80 11.49 28.99
C GLY A 225 13.63 11.54 27.99
N VAL A 226 13.90 11.87 26.73
CA VAL A 226 12.91 11.82 25.63
C VAL A 226 12.50 10.36 25.34
N LEU A 227 13.48 9.46 25.25
CA LEU A 227 13.24 8.03 25.04
C LEU A 227 12.46 7.42 26.21
N ASP A 228 12.86 7.71 27.45
CA ASP A 228 12.20 7.21 28.66
C ASP A 228 10.76 7.70 28.76
N THR A 229 10.50 8.96 28.40
CA THR A 229 9.15 9.52 28.39
C THR A 229 8.27 8.81 27.36
N THR A 230 8.80 8.59 26.15
CA THR A 230 8.08 7.90 25.07
C THR A 230 7.84 6.43 25.42
N HIS A 231 8.84 5.78 26.00
CA HIS A 231 8.75 4.39 26.42
C HIS A 231 7.70 4.21 27.53
N ARG A 232 7.68 5.10 28.52
CA ARG A 232 6.65 5.11 29.58
C ARG A 232 5.24 5.26 29.01
N GLN A 233 5.03 6.10 27.99
CA GLN A 233 3.74 6.20 27.32
C GLN A 233 3.35 4.86 26.68
N PHE A 234 4.28 4.20 25.99
CA PHE A 234 4.02 2.89 25.39
C PHE A 234 3.67 1.83 26.45
N ILE A 235 4.44 1.75 27.55
CA ILE A 235 4.14 0.84 28.67
C ILE A 235 2.72 1.09 29.21
N VAL A 236 2.34 2.36 29.44
CA VAL A 236 1.01 2.72 29.94
C VAL A 236 -0.08 2.22 28.99
N SER A 237 0.06 2.47 27.68
CA SER A 237 -0.91 2.04 26.66
C SER A 237 -1.05 0.52 26.60
N VAL A 238 0.06 -0.22 26.68
CA VAL A 238 0.03 -1.70 26.72
C VAL A 238 -0.63 -2.20 28.00
N LYS A 239 -0.27 -1.66 29.16
CA LYS A 239 -0.89 -2.05 30.44
C LYS A 239 -2.39 -1.76 30.44
N GLN A 240 -2.81 -0.62 29.91
CA GLN A 240 -4.23 -0.26 29.78
C GLN A 240 -4.97 -1.22 28.83
N GLY A 241 -4.34 -1.60 27.73
CA GLY A 241 -4.92 -2.48 26.72
C GLY A 241 -5.03 -3.94 27.18
N ARG A 242 -3.98 -4.46 27.82
CA ARG A 242 -3.90 -5.87 28.24
C ARG A 242 -4.52 -6.11 29.62
N GLY A 243 -4.49 -5.12 30.53
CA GLY A 243 -5.01 -5.24 31.89
C GLY A 243 -4.41 -6.44 32.64
N ASP A 244 -5.23 -7.12 33.43
CA ASP A 244 -4.81 -8.26 34.29
C ASP A 244 -4.32 -9.49 33.52
N ARG A 245 -4.49 -9.51 32.18
CA ARG A 245 -3.96 -10.59 31.34
C ARG A 245 -2.43 -10.57 31.32
N LEU A 246 -1.84 -9.38 31.32
CA LEU A 246 -0.39 -9.18 31.23
C LEU A 246 0.31 -9.64 32.50
N LYS A 247 1.39 -10.41 32.37
CA LYS A 247 2.16 -10.96 33.49
C LYS A 247 3.38 -10.11 33.87
N ASP A 248 3.21 -8.79 33.85
CA ASP A 248 4.31 -7.83 34.01
C ASP A 248 4.96 -7.78 35.40
N LYS A 249 4.24 -8.22 36.44
CA LYS A 249 4.78 -8.31 37.81
C LYS A 249 5.87 -9.37 37.94
N ASP A 250 5.67 -10.50 37.26
CA ASP A 250 6.60 -11.63 37.27
C ASP A 250 7.61 -11.55 36.12
N HIS A 251 7.28 -10.77 35.07
CA HIS A 251 8.07 -10.61 33.85
C HIS A 251 8.34 -9.13 33.52
N PRO A 252 9.17 -8.41 34.29
CA PRO A 252 9.51 -7.02 34.00
C PRO A 252 10.21 -6.84 32.64
N GLU A 253 10.85 -7.89 32.12
CA GLU A 253 11.50 -7.92 30.81
C GLU A 253 10.54 -7.74 29.63
N LEU A 254 9.21 -7.82 29.84
CA LEU A 254 8.21 -7.54 28.79
C LEU A 254 8.37 -6.16 28.18
N PHE A 255 8.92 -5.19 28.93
CA PHE A 255 9.15 -3.81 28.50
C PHE A 255 10.62 -3.52 28.16
N SER A 256 11.43 -4.55 27.88
CA SER A 256 12.85 -4.37 27.55
C SER A 256 13.13 -4.15 26.06
N GLY A 257 12.11 -4.25 25.20
CA GLY A 257 12.27 -4.26 23.75
C GLY A 257 12.49 -5.65 23.12
N LEU A 258 12.50 -6.73 23.92
CA LEU A 258 12.56 -8.11 23.43
C LEU A 258 11.31 -8.51 22.64
N VAL A 259 11.50 -9.44 21.70
CA VAL A 259 10.43 -10.10 20.94
C VAL A 259 10.15 -11.49 21.49
N TRP A 260 8.91 -11.93 21.33
CA TRP A 260 8.42 -13.23 21.77
C TRP A 260 7.72 -13.92 20.62
N SER A 261 7.88 -15.23 20.49
CA SER A 261 7.03 -16.00 19.58
C SER A 261 5.57 -15.97 20.06
N GLY A 262 4.59 -16.20 19.18
CA GLY A 262 3.19 -16.29 19.60
C GLY A 262 2.96 -17.34 20.69
N GLU A 263 3.66 -18.48 20.61
CA GLU A 263 3.63 -19.52 21.64
C GLU A 263 4.17 -19.05 23.00
N GLN A 264 5.23 -18.24 23.02
CA GLN A 264 5.76 -17.62 24.25
C GLN A 264 4.88 -16.47 24.75
N ALA A 265 4.31 -15.69 23.84
CA ALA A 265 3.52 -14.50 24.12
C ALA A 265 2.18 -14.81 24.79
N LEU A 266 1.58 -15.97 24.49
CA LEU A 266 0.31 -16.40 25.06
C LEU A 266 0.35 -16.52 26.59
N PRO A 267 1.23 -17.33 27.21
CA PRO A 267 1.30 -17.42 28.67
C PRO A 267 1.75 -16.11 29.35
N LEU A 268 2.47 -15.24 28.63
CA LEU A 268 2.87 -13.90 29.11
C LEU A 268 1.72 -12.87 29.09
N GLY A 269 0.59 -13.21 28.46
CA GLY A 269 -0.57 -12.35 28.32
C GLY A 269 -0.41 -11.25 27.27
N LEU A 270 0.61 -11.34 26.41
CA LEU A 270 0.81 -10.43 25.29
C LEU A 270 -0.22 -10.66 24.18
N ILE A 271 -0.75 -11.88 24.06
CA ILE A 271 -1.84 -12.23 23.14
C ILE A 271 -2.92 -13.02 23.90
N ASP A 272 -4.09 -13.17 23.29
CA ASP A 272 -5.26 -13.84 23.86
C ASP A 272 -5.47 -15.25 23.29
N GLY A 273 -4.92 -15.52 22.10
CA GLY A 273 -5.04 -16.84 21.49
C GLY A 273 -4.14 -17.02 20.28
N LEU A 274 -4.06 -18.26 19.82
CA LEU A 274 -3.35 -18.61 18.60
C LEU A 274 -4.34 -18.71 17.43
N GLY A 275 -4.02 -18.08 16.31
CA GLY A 275 -4.92 -18.09 15.15
C GLY A 275 -4.48 -17.18 14.00
N SER A 276 -5.09 -17.43 12.84
CA SER A 276 -5.00 -16.59 11.65
C SER A 276 -6.25 -15.72 11.50
N ALA A 277 -6.22 -14.70 10.63
CA ALA A 277 -7.39 -13.86 10.40
C ALA A 277 -8.62 -14.69 9.97
N SER A 278 -8.40 -15.71 9.13
CA SER A 278 -9.45 -16.63 8.69
C SER A 278 -10.01 -17.50 9.81
N SER A 279 -9.17 -17.97 10.75
CA SER A 279 -9.68 -18.75 11.89
C SER A 279 -10.39 -17.87 12.91
N VAL A 280 -9.93 -16.63 13.15
CA VAL A 280 -10.64 -15.69 14.03
C VAL A 280 -12.01 -15.33 13.45
N ALA A 281 -12.08 -15.01 12.16
CA ALA A 281 -13.35 -14.73 11.48
C ALA A 281 -14.34 -15.90 11.59
N ARG A 282 -13.88 -17.12 11.30
CA ARG A 282 -14.73 -18.31 11.29
C ARG A 282 -15.09 -18.82 12.68
N ASP A 283 -14.10 -18.97 13.57
CA ASP A 283 -14.25 -19.74 14.81
C ASP A 283 -14.52 -18.85 16.04
N VAL A 284 -14.07 -17.59 16.01
CA VAL A 284 -14.22 -16.65 17.13
C VAL A 284 -15.39 -15.69 16.89
N ILE A 285 -15.42 -15.05 15.72
CA ILE A 285 -16.47 -14.08 15.35
C ILE A 285 -17.74 -14.81 14.87
N GLY A 286 -17.58 -15.96 14.21
CA GLY A 286 -18.68 -16.70 13.60
C GLY A 286 -19.14 -16.14 12.25
N GLU A 287 -18.41 -15.16 11.69
CA GLU A 287 -18.66 -14.58 10.38
C GLU A 287 -17.41 -14.69 9.51
N LYS A 288 -17.42 -15.68 8.60
CA LYS A 288 -16.27 -16.07 7.79
C LYS A 288 -16.05 -15.18 6.57
N GLU A 289 -17.08 -14.42 6.15
CA GLU A 289 -16.94 -13.52 5.02
C GLU A 289 -16.06 -12.33 5.40
N LEU A 290 -14.87 -12.26 4.82
CA LEU A 290 -13.93 -11.16 5.00
C LEU A 290 -14.09 -10.16 3.86
N VAL A 291 -14.34 -8.90 4.20
CA VAL A 291 -14.38 -7.78 3.25
C VAL A 291 -13.22 -6.85 3.59
N ASP A 292 -12.40 -6.52 2.59
CA ASP A 292 -11.23 -5.67 2.77
C ASP A 292 -11.62 -4.18 2.78
N PHE A 293 -11.30 -3.49 3.88
CA PHE A 293 -11.50 -2.06 4.11
C PHE A 293 -10.20 -1.27 4.04
N THR A 294 -9.08 -1.91 3.71
CA THR A 294 -7.77 -1.27 3.64
C THR A 294 -7.80 -0.15 2.61
N VAL A 295 -7.54 1.08 3.05
CA VAL A 295 -7.29 2.20 2.15
C VAL A 295 -5.98 1.95 1.42
N GLU A 296 -6.08 1.57 0.15
CA GLU A 296 -4.93 1.53 -0.77
C GLU A 296 -4.84 2.81 -1.59
N GLU A 297 -3.62 3.15 -2.01
CA GLU A 297 -3.42 4.12 -3.08
C GLU A 297 -4.16 3.69 -4.35
N SER A 298 -4.76 4.67 -5.04
CA SER A 298 -5.52 4.37 -6.25
C SER A 298 -4.63 3.65 -7.27
N PRO A 299 -5.18 2.75 -8.11
CA PRO A 299 -4.41 2.08 -9.16
C PRO A 299 -3.64 3.04 -10.07
N PHE A 300 -4.18 4.25 -10.28
CA PHE A 300 -3.54 5.31 -11.05
C PHE A 300 -2.33 5.91 -10.33
N ASP A 301 -2.41 6.12 -9.01
CA ASP A 301 -1.29 6.64 -8.21
C ASP A 301 -0.14 5.64 -8.18
N ARG A 302 -0.45 4.35 -8.00
CA ARG A 302 0.54 3.27 -8.05
C ARG A 302 1.20 3.16 -9.42
N PHE A 303 0.42 3.25 -10.51
CA PHE A 303 0.96 3.27 -11.86
C PHE A 303 1.88 4.48 -12.08
N SER A 304 1.42 5.67 -11.70
CA SER A 304 2.17 6.92 -11.88
C SER A 304 3.49 6.92 -11.10
N LYS A 305 3.49 6.42 -9.86
CA LYS A 305 4.72 6.25 -9.06
C LYS A 305 5.68 5.23 -9.68
N LYS A 306 5.19 4.07 -10.11
CA LYS A 306 6.04 3.05 -10.77
C LYS A 306 6.62 3.55 -12.08
N LEU A 307 5.82 4.25 -12.88
CA LEU A 307 6.25 4.85 -14.13
C LEU A 307 7.27 5.95 -13.85
N GLY A 308 6.99 6.86 -12.91
CA GLY A 308 7.89 7.91 -12.47
C GLY A 308 9.24 7.37 -11.98
N ALA A 309 9.24 6.33 -11.13
CA ALA A 309 10.45 5.66 -10.67
C ALA A 309 11.25 5.05 -11.82
N SER A 310 10.59 4.34 -12.75
CA SER A 310 11.27 3.74 -13.91
C SER A 310 11.84 4.77 -14.89
N VAL A 311 11.18 5.92 -15.04
CA VAL A 311 11.66 7.04 -15.87
C VAL A 311 12.82 7.74 -15.17
N ALA A 312 12.74 7.97 -13.86
CA ALA A 312 13.81 8.55 -13.06
C ALA A 312 15.07 7.65 -13.07
N GLU A 313 14.91 6.34 -12.92
CA GLU A 313 16.00 5.36 -13.00
C GLU A 313 16.68 5.38 -14.37
N LYS A 314 15.91 5.40 -15.46
CA LYS A 314 16.45 5.49 -16.83
C LYS A 314 17.12 6.83 -17.10
N LEU A 315 16.57 7.94 -16.60
CA LEU A 315 17.18 9.27 -16.72
C LEU A 315 18.46 9.37 -15.90
N ALA A 316 18.51 8.79 -14.70
CA ALA A 316 19.73 8.72 -13.89
C ALA A 316 20.83 7.91 -14.60
N LEU A 317 20.45 6.78 -15.22
CA LEU A 317 21.35 5.97 -16.05
C LEU A 317 21.88 6.74 -17.27
N TYR A 318 21.00 7.49 -17.95
CA TYR A 318 21.35 8.28 -19.14
C TYR A 318 22.21 9.50 -18.80
N MET A 319 21.98 10.13 -17.64
CA MET A 319 22.76 11.27 -17.14
C MET A 319 24.06 10.86 -16.41
N GLY A 320 24.41 9.57 -16.40
CA GLY A 320 25.68 9.10 -15.83
C GLY A 320 25.73 9.05 -14.30
N PHE A 321 24.60 9.17 -13.61
CA PHE A 321 24.53 9.00 -12.16
C PHE A 321 24.49 7.50 -11.81
N GLN A 322 25.62 6.81 -11.97
CA GLN A 322 25.80 5.48 -11.39
C GLN A 322 26.02 5.61 -9.88
N GLY A 323 24.93 5.54 -9.10
CA GLY A 323 25.02 5.13 -7.70
C GLY A 323 25.46 3.67 -7.61
N PRO A 324 26.22 3.26 -6.58
CA PRO A 324 26.71 1.89 -6.45
C PRO A 324 25.52 0.91 -6.40
N THR A 325 25.50 -0.04 -7.33
CA THR A 325 24.59 -1.18 -7.29
C THR A 325 25.20 -2.21 -6.34
N LEU A 326 24.64 -2.32 -5.13
CA LEU A 326 24.94 -3.44 -4.25
C LEU A 326 24.22 -4.68 -4.81
N ARG A 327 24.99 -5.72 -5.13
CA ARG A 327 24.51 -7.09 -5.31
C ARG A 327 24.28 -7.73 -3.95
#